data_AF-A0A920KF22-F1
#
_entry.id   AF-A0A920KF22-F1
#
_cell.length_a   1.000
_cell.length_b   1.000
_cell.length_c   1.000
_cell.angle_alpha   90.00
_cell.angle_beta   90.00
_cell.angle_gamma   90.00
#
_symmetry.space_group_name_H-M   'P 1'
#
loop_
_entity.id
_entity.type
_entity.pdbx_description
1 polymer ?
#
loop_
_entity_poly.entity_id
_entity_poly.type
_entity_poly.pdbx_seq_one_letter_code
_entity_poly.pdbx_strand_id
1 'polypeptide(L)' 'METYVPYDLAYGERGAGANIGPFTTLIFEVELISIN' A
#
# COMPACT_ATOMS: atom_id res chain seq x y z
N MET A 1 -6.82 6.06 -10.80
CA MET A 1 -6.53 4.64 -11.14
C MET A 1 -6.40 3.87 -9.84
N GLU A 2 -6.96 2.67 -9.74
CA GLU A 2 -6.77 1.83 -8.55
C GLU A 2 -5.52 0.98 -8.69
N THR A 3 -4.70 0.96 -7.63
CA THR A 3 -3.48 0.15 -7.54
C THR A 3 -3.57 -0.73 -6.30
N TYR A 4 -3.21 -1.99 -6.48
CA TYR A 4 -3.25 -3.02 -5.44
C TYR A 4 -1.82 -3.36 -5.09
N VAL A 5 -1.41 -3.08 -3.85
CA VAL A 5 -0.05 -3.31 -3.36
C VAL A 5 -0.08 -4.51 -2.42
N PRO A 6 0.44 -5.68 -2.83
CA PRO A 6 0.47 -6.86 -1.98
C PRO A 6 1.38 -6.64 -0.76
N TYR A 7 1.15 -7.41 0.30
CA TYR A 7 1.74 -7.15 1.61
C TYR A 7 3.27 -7.11 1.61
N ASP A 8 3.91 -7.92 0.77
CA ASP A 8 5.37 -8.03 0.61
C ASP A 8 5.99 -6.79 -0.05
N LEU A 9 5.18 -6.04 -0.81
CA LEU A 9 5.52 -4.72 -1.34
C LEU A 9 4.98 -3.56 -0.48
N ALA A 10 4.24 -3.86 0.59
CA ALA A 10 3.70 -2.89 1.55
C ALA A 10 4.46 -2.95 2.90
N TYR A 11 3.76 -3.23 4.00
CA TYR A 11 4.34 -3.25 5.36
C TYR A 11 4.73 -4.66 5.85
N GLY A 12 4.66 -5.66 4.97
CA GLY A 12 5.12 -7.02 5.24
C GLY A 12 4.40 -7.70 6.41
N GLU A 13 5.11 -8.64 7.02
CA GLU A 13 4.63 -9.41 8.18
C GLU A 13 4.52 -8.56 9.45
N ARG A 14 5.22 -7.41 9.51
CA ARG A 14 5.26 -6.55 10.70
C ARG A 14 4.06 -5.61 10.78
N GLY A 15 3.44 -5.28 9.65
CA GLY A 15 2.41 -4.25 9.58
C GLY A 15 2.97 -2.86 9.96
N ALA A 16 2.08 -1.92 10.26
CA ALA A 16 2.47 -0.57 10.69
C ALA A 16 1.50 0.01 11.73
N GLY A 17 2.02 0.17 12.96
CA GLY A 17 1.30 0.76 14.07
C GLY A 17 0.00 0.02 14.40
N ALA A 18 -1.01 0.77 14.83
CA ALA A 18 -2.32 0.21 15.17
C ALA A 18 -3.26 0.04 13.95
N ASN A 19 -2.91 0.66 12.81
CA ASN A 19 -3.86 0.84 11.70
C ASN A 19 -3.64 -0.17 10.57
N ILE A 20 -2.47 -0.79 10.49
CA ILE A 20 -2.13 -1.72 9.41
C ILE A 20 -1.62 -3.02 10.02
N GLY A 21 -2.41 -4.08 9.88
CA GLY A 21 -2.06 -5.40 10.39
C GLY A 21 -0.98 -6.11 9.55
N PRO A 22 -0.35 -7.15 10.10
CA PRO A 22 0.48 -8.09 9.34
C PRO A 22 -0.20 -8.60 8.07
N PHE A 23 0.56 -8.79 7.00
CA PHE A 23 0.09 -9.43 5.75
C PHE A 23 -1.08 -8.71 5.05
N THR A 24 -1.25 -7.41 5.30
CA THR A 24 -2.34 -6.62 4.71
C THR A 24 -2.00 -6.16 3.28
N THR A 25 -2.88 -6.45 2.32
CA THR A 25 -2.85 -5.82 0.99
C THR A 25 -3.44 -4.41 1.08
N LEU A 26 -2.77 -3.43 0.47
CA LEU A 26 -3.23 -2.04 0.42
C LEU A 26 -3.82 -1.71 -0.96
N ILE A 27 -4.85 -0.87 -0.97
CA ILE A 27 -5.47 -0.36 -2.20
C ILE A 27 -5.31 1.15 -2.19
N PHE A 28 -4.72 1.69 -3.25
CA PHE A 28 -4.55 3.13 -3.42
C PHE A 28 -5.24 3.60 -4.69
N GLU A 29 -5.96 4.72 -4.57
CA GLU A 29 -6.37 5.51 -5.71
C GLU A 29 -5.29 6.55 -6.01
N VAL A 30 -4.68 6.46 -7.19
CA VAL A 30 -3.56 7.31 -7.59
C VAL A 30 -3.93 8.17 -8.80
N GLU A 31 -3.48 9.43 -8.76
CA GLU A 31 -3.51 10.39 -9.87
C GLU A 31 -2.09 10.88 -10.15
N LEU A 32 -1.65 10.77 -11.41
CA LEU A 32 -0.35 11.27 -11.86
C LEU A 32 -0.52 12.70 -12.38
N ILE A 33 0.05 13.67 -11.67
CA ILE A 33 -0.09 15.10 -12.00
C ILE A 33 0.98 15.55 -13.01
N SER A 34 2.24 15.14 -12.82
CA SER A 34 3.34 15.48 -13.73
C SER A 34 4.52 14.50 -13.63
N ILE A 35 5.35 14.48 -14.68
CA ILE A 35 6.69 13.86 -14.71
C ILE A 35 7.65 14.93 -15.25
N ASN A 36 8.83 15.06 -14.63
CA ASN A 36 9.87 16.02 -15.02
C ASN A 36 10.83 15.45 -16.07
#